data_AF-A0A918VMK5-F1
#
_entry.id   AF-A0A918VMK5-F1
#
_cell.length_a   1.000
_cell.length_b   1.000
_cell.length_c   1.000
_cell.angle_alpha   90.00
_cell.angle_beta   90.00
_cell.angle_gamma   90.00
#
_symmetry.space_group_name_H-M   'P 1'
#
loop_
_entity.id
_entity.type
_entity.pdbx_description
1 polymer ?
#
loop_
_entity_poly.entity_id
_entity_poly.type
_entity_poly.pdbx_seq_one_letter_code
_entity_poly.pdbx_strand_id
1 'polypeptide(L)'
;MTDIPNAASDIIQRIMQTAKAAVPDTLSTDLRENVRAAIQEVISDLDVVTREELDTQKEVLQRTRAKVDEMEKVISELEKKLGM
;
A
#
# COMPACT_ATOMS: atom_id res chain seq x y z
N MET A 1 -5.04 -16.39 -6.07
CA MET A 1 -5.62 -15.74 -4.88
C MET A 1 -4.59 -15.81 -3.77
N THR A 2 -3.56 -14.96 -3.82
CA THR A 2 -2.54 -14.90 -2.77
C THR A 2 -2.99 -13.83 -1.79
N ASP A 3 -3.42 -14.26 -0.61
CA ASP A 3 -3.63 -13.39 0.53
C ASP A 3 -2.30 -12.76 0.91
N ILE A 4 -2.09 -11.55 0.40
CA ILE A 4 -1.12 -10.63 0.98
C ILE A 4 -1.77 -10.18 2.30
N PRO A 5 -1.13 -10.44 3.45
CA PRO A 5 -1.65 -10.04 4.75
C PRO A 5 -1.99 -8.54 4.74
N ASN A 6 -2.90 -8.12 5.62
CA ASN A 6 -3.26 -6.74 5.82
C ASN A 6 -2.07 -5.94 6.41
N ALA A 7 -1.02 -5.74 5.62
CA ALA A 7 0.23 -5.14 6.02
C ALA A 7 0.02 -3.72 6.55
N ALA A 8 -0.96 -2.98 6.02
CA ALA A 8 -1.34 -1.67 6.51
C ALA A 8 -1.88 -1.74 7.95
N SER A 9 -2.87 -2.61 8.22
CA SER A 9 -3.37 -2.80 9.60
C SER A 9 -2.31 -3.36 10.54
N ASP A 10 -1.44 -4.25 10.06
CA ASP A 10 -0.36 -4.81 10.87
C ASP A 10 0.65 -3.72 11.26
N ILE A 11 0.96 -2.81 10.33
CA ILE A 11 1.81 -1.64 10.57
C ILE A 11 1.12 -0.68 11.55
N ILE A 12 -0.17 -0.40 11.36
CA ILE A 12 -0.95 0.47 12.27
C ILE A 12 -1.00 -0.12 13.68
N GLN A 13 -1.26 -1.43 13.82
CA GLN A 13 -1.25 -2.09 15.12
C GLN A 13 0.13 -2.04 15.78
N ARG A 14 1.20 -2.26 15.01
CA ARG A 14 2.58 -2.13 15.52
C ARG A 14 2.89 -0.70 15.97
N ILE A 15 2.51 0.31 15.19
CA ILE A 15 2.69 1.73 15.57
C ILE A 15 1.93 2.03 16.86
N MET A 16 0.67 1.59 16.98
CA MET A 16 -0.11 1.76 18.21
C MET A 16 0.54 1.04 19.41
N GLN A 17 1.12 -0.14 19.20
CA GLN A 17 1.76 -0.91 20.26
C GLN A 17 3.08 -0.28 20.71
N THR A 18 3.90 0.21 19.77
CA THR A 18 5.12 0.96 20.06
C THR A 18 4.82 2.30 20.72
N ALA A 19 3.79 3.02 20.25
CA ALA A 19 3.31 4.24 20.87
C ALA A 19 2.91 3.99 22.33
N LYS A 20 2.12 2.94 22.58
CA LYS A 20 1.71 2.57 23.95
C LYS A 20 2.91 2.23 24.83
N ALA A 21 3.93 1.56 24.30
CA ALA A 21 5.16 1.25 25.02
C ALA A 21 6.06 2.48 25.28
N ALA A 22 5.98 3.50 24.43
CA ALA A 22 6.73 4.75 24.56
C ALA A 22 6.08 5.74 25.53
N VAL A 23 4.81 5.54 25.90
CA VAL A 23 4.06 6.39 26.84
C VAL A 23 4.22 5.85 28.27
N PRO A 24 4.88 6.59 29.18
CA PRO A 24 5.07 6.18 30.58
C PRO A 24 3.76 5.86 31.32
N ASP A 25 3.80 4.82 32.14
CA ASP A 25 2.68 4.45 33.02
C ASP A 25 2.38 5.48 34.13
N THR A 26 3.23 6.48 34.29
CA THR A 26 3.08 7.58 35.25
C THR A 26 2.21 8.73 34.73
N LEU A 27 1.86 8.73 33.44
CA LEU A 27 0.94 9.71 32.86
C LEU A 27 -0.51 9.44 33.27
N SER A 28 -1.25 10.52 33.55
CA SER A 28 -2.68 10.45 33.85
C SER A 28 -3.45 9.82 32.68
N THR A 29 -4.54 9.12 33.01
CA THR A 29 -5.39 8.45 32.03
C THR A 29 -5.85 9.41 30.94
N ASP A 30 -6.28 10.61 31.30
CA ASP A 30 -6.74 11.64 30.34
C ASP A 30 -5.65 12.06 29.35
N LEU A 31 -4.41 12.23 29.82
CA LEU A 31 -3.30 12.59 28.94
C LEU A 31 -2.91 11.43 28.03
N ARG A 32 -3.05 10.19 28.53
CA ARG A 32 -2.83 8.96 27.74
C ARG A 32 -3.85 8.82 26.61
N GLU A 33 -5.12 9.09 26.89
CA GLU A 33 -6.18 9.07 25.89
C GLU A 33 -6.01 10.18 24.85
N ASN A 34 -5.59 11.38 25.28
CA ASN A 34 -5.28 12.49 24.36
C ASN A 34 -4.10 12.17 23.42
N VAL A 35 -3.02 11.57 23.95
CA VAL A 35 -1.87 11.13 23.13
C VAL A 35 -2.29 10.03 22.15
N ARG A 36 -3.14 9.09 22.59
CA ARG A 36 -3.65 8.04 21.72
C ARG A 36 -4.50 8.61 20.58
N ALA A 37 -5.39 9.55 20.88
CA ALA A 37 -6.23 10.22 19.89
C ALA A 37 -5.37 10.97 18.84
N ALA A 38 -4.35 11.70 19.28
CA ALA A 38 -3.42 12.39 18.38
C ALA A 38 -2.66 11.43 17.45
N ILE A 39 -2.23 10.26 17.96
CA ILE A 39 -1.57 9.24 17.14
C ILE A 39 -2.54 8.61 16.14
N GLN A 40 -3.79 8.37 16.57
CA GLN A 40 -4.84 7.85 15.70
C GLN A 40 -5.16 8.82 14.55
N GLU A 41 -5.19 10.12 14.84
CA GLU A 41 -5.41 11.21 13.87
C GLU A 41 -4.26 11.26 12.86
N VAL A 42 -3.01 11.30 13.32
CA VAL A 42 -1.82 11.29 12.43
C VAL A 42 -1.78 10.05 11.55
N ILE A 43 -2.14 8.87 12.07
CA ILE A 43 -2.21 7.63 11.26
C ILE A 43 -3.33 7.70 10.22
N SER A 44 -4.44 8.35 10.55
CA SER A 44 -5.58 8.52 9.62
C SER A 44 -5.25 9.54 8.51
N ASP A 45 -4.37 10.49 8.80
CA ASP A 45 -3.85 11.47 7.84
C ASP A 45 -2.72 10.92 6.95
N LEU A 46 -2.11 9.79 7.32
CA LEU A 46 -1.22 9.08 6.42
C LEU A 46 -2.06 8.56 5.24
N ASP A 47 -1.62 8.87 4.02
CA ASP A 47 -2.25 8.42 2.77
C ASP A 47 -2.08 6.90 2.59
N VAL A 48 -2.80 6.14 3.40
CA VAL A 48 -2.77 4.69 3.42
C VAL A 48 -3.54 4.19 2.21
N VAL A 49 -2.80 3.76 1.19
CA VAL A 49 -3.37 3.08 0.02
C VAL A 49 -4.08 1.81 0.50
N THR A 50 -5.38 1.74 0.23
CA THR A 50 -6.19 0.59 0.61
C THR A 50 -5.78 -0.65 -0.20
N ARG A 51 -6.08 -1.84 0.33
CA ARG A 51 -5.83 -3.09 -0.41
C ARG A 51 -6.56 -3.10 -1.76
N GLU A 52 -7.78 -2.56 -1.80
CA GLU A 52 -8.60 -2.49 -3.01
C GLU A 52 -7.96 -1.61 -4.09
N GLU A 53 -7.41 -0.46 -3.70
CA GLU A 53 -6.67 0.42 -4.62
C GLU A 53 -5.38 -0.23 -5.11
N LEU A 54 -4.65 -0.92 -4.22
CA LEU A 54 -3.44 -1.63 -4.61
C LEU A 54 -3.74 -2.78 -5.59
N ASP A 55 -4.81 -3.53 -5.35
CA ASP A 55 -5.20 -4.63 -6.22
C ASP A 55 -5.71 -4.11 -7.58
N THR A 56 -6.42 -2.98 -7.60
CA THR A 56 -6.78 -2.27 -8.84
C THR A 56 -5.54 -1.84 -9.63
N GLN A 57 -4.52 -1.28 -8.95
CA GLN A 57 -3.27 -0.89 -9.61
C GLN A 57 -2.51 -2.10 -10.18
N LYS A 58 -2.52 -3.25 -9.49
CA LYS A 58 -1.92 -4.48 -10.03
C LYS A 58 -2.64 -4.94 -11.29
N GLU A 59 -3.96 -4.86 -11.33
CA GLU A 59 -4.73 -5.21 -12.54
C GLU A 59 -4.38 -4.27 -13.71
N VAL A 60 -4.33 -2.96 -13.45
CA VAL A 60 -3.92 -1.97 -14.45
C VAL A 60 -2.49 -2.26 -14.96
N LEU A 61 -1.57 -2.60 -14.06
CA LEU A 61 -0.19 -2.96 -14.41
C LEU A 61 -0.14 -4.24 -15.25
N GLN A 62 -0.91 -5.27 -14.91
CA GLN A 62 -1.00 -6.50 -15.69
C GLN A 62 -1.52 -6.24 -17.11
N ARG A 63 -2.59 -5.44 -17.24
CA ARG A 63 -3.15 -5.05 -18.54
C ARG A 63 -2.15 -4.23 -19.36
N THR A 64 -1.39 -3.35 -18.71
CA THR A 64 -0.35 -2.56 -19.36
C THR A 64 0.77 -3.45 -19.89
N ARG A 65 1.24 -4.43 -19.10
CA ARG A 65 2.24 -5.42 -19.56
C ARG A 65 1.73 -6.21 -20.76
N ALA A 66 0.51 -6.75 -20.69
CA ALA A 66 -0.06 -7.49 -21.81
C ALA A 66 -0.13 -6.65 -23.09
N LYS A 67 -0.45 -5.35 -22.98
CA LYS A 67 -0.50 -4.44 -24.12
C LYS A 67 0.90 -4.12 -24.66
N VAL A 68 1.90 -4.00 -23.81
CA VAL A 68 3.31 -3.84 -24.22
C VAL A 68 3.75 -5.08 -25.00
N ASP A 69 3.49 -6.29 -24.47
CA ASP A 69 3.84 -7.55 -25.15
C ASP A 69 3.17 -7.69 -26.53
N GLU A 70 1.92 -7.23 -26.66
CA GLU A 70 1.21 -7.18 -27.94
C GLU A 70 1.87 -6.20 -28.92
N MET A 71 2.21 -5.00 -28.46
CA MET A 71 2.90 -4.00 -29.27
C MET A 71 4.28 -4.49 -29.73
N GLU A 72 5.04 -5.16 -28.86
CA GLU A 72 6.31 -5.77 -29.23
C GLU A 72 6.16 -6.82 -30.34
N LYS A 73 5.11 -7.64 -30.29
CA LYS A 73 4.80 -8.60 -31.37
C LYS A 73 4.49 -7.90 -32.68
N VAL A 74 3.63 -6.88 -32.64
CA VAL A 74 3.27 -6.08 -33.82
C VAL A 74 4.51 -5.44 -34.44
N ILE A 75 5.38 -4.86 -33.62
CA ILE A 75 6.65 -4.27 -34.07
C ILE A 75 7.53 -5.35 -34.72
N SER A 76 7.72 -6.50 -34.07
CA SER A 76 8.54 -7.60 -34.64
C SER A 76 7.99 -8.12 -35.97
N GLU A 77 6.67 -8.19 -36.12
CA GLU A 77 6.05 -8.55 -37.40
C GLU A 77 6.26 -7.50 -38.49
N LEU A 78 6.22 -6.22 -38.13
CA LEU A 78 6.49 -5.12 -39.05
C LEU A 78 7.97 -5.08 -39.46
N GLU A 79 8.89 -5.27 -38.52
CA GLU A 79 10.34 -5.38 -38.78
C GLU A 79 10.62 -6.52 -39.78
N LYS A 80 10.03 -7.71 -39.56
CA LYS A 80 10.13 -8.84 -40.50
C LYS A 80 9.58 -8.51 -41.89
N LYS A 81 8.45 -7.79 -41.98
CA LYS A 81 7.86 -7.37 -43.27
C LYS A 81 8.73 -6.35 -44.00
N LEU A 82 9.44 -5.50 -43.27
CA LEU A 82 10.36 -4.50 -43.80
C LEU A 82 11.74 -5.09 -44.13
N GLY A 83 11.99 -6.36 -43.80
CA GLY A 83 13.27 -7.03 -44.05
C GLY A 83 14.40 -6.52 -43.15
N MET A 84 14.04 -5.95 -41.99
CA MET A 84 14.98 -5.58 -40.93
C MET A 84 15.28 -6.78 -40.03
#